data_AF-A0A6M0AYW7-F1
#
_entry.id   AF-A0A6M0AYW7-F1
#
_cell.length_a   1.000
_cell.length_b   1.000
_cell.length_c   1.000
_cell.angle_alpha   90.00
_cell.angle_beta   90.00
_cell.angle_gamma   90.00
#
_symmetry.space_group_name_H-M   'P 1'
#
loop_
_entity.id
_entity.type
_entity.pdbx_description
1 polymer ?
#
loop_
_entity_poly.entity_id
_entity_poly.type
_entity_poly.pdbx_seq_one_letter_code
_entity_poly.pdbx_strand_id
1 'polypeptide(L)'
;MNYDTITIDTCIFRQYNYQFKSGMLAKLNQFKDTQIKILISEIVVHEISEHLKQKIHETKQKLEKALKDCSKDLMISEEIIFQVKETLLPKSNDEDLINKKIENFLDKTGSQIIYVND
;
A
#
# COMPACT_ATOMS: atom_id res chain seq x y z
N MET A 1 24.61 16.17 19.72
CA MET A 1 24.00 14.88 19.39
C MET A 1 23.20 15.08 18.11
N ASN A 2 23.59 14.40 17.03
CA ASN A 2 22.94 14.50 15.73
C ASN A 2 21.80 13.48 15.70
N TYR A 3 20.62 13.92 16.12
CA TYR A 3 19.40 13.13 16.05
C TYR A 3 18.68 13.43 14.73
N ASP A 4 19.30 13.04 13.62
CA ASP A 4 18.77 13.30 12.29
C ASP A 4 18.03 12.09 11.72
N THR A 5 17.46 11.22 12.57
CA THR A 5 16.79 9.99 12.12
C THR A 5 15.40 9.83 12.70
N ILE A 6 14.44 9.51 11.83
CA ILE A 6 13.09 9.08 12.17
C ILE A 6 12.95 7.60 11.81
N THR A 7 12.46 6.79 12.74
CA THR A 7 11.98 5.43 12.45
C THR A 7 10.50 5.32 12.75
N ILE A 8 9.81 4.43 12.04
CA ILE A 8 8.36 4.29 12.09
C ILE A 8 8.03 2.83 12.27
N ASP A 9 7.31 2.53 13.35
CA ASP A 9 6.78 1.21 13.63
C ASP A 9 5.54 0.90 12.76
N THR A 10 5.29 -0.37 12.47
CA THR A 10 4.11 -0.85 11.72
C THR A 10 2.79 -0.33 12.31
N CYS A 11 2.70 -0.13 13.63
CA CYS A 11 1.51 0.43 14.27
C CYS A 11 1.11 1.80 13.69
N ILE A 12 2.09 2.65 13.34
CA ILE A 12 1.82 3.97 12.74
C ILE A 12 1.33 3.83 11.31
N PHE A 13 1.93 2.92 10.53
CA PHE A 13 1.45 2.62 9.17
C PHE A 13 0.01 2.10 9.19
N ARG A 14 -0.31 1.23 10.16
CA ARG A 14 -1.65 0.71 10.39
C ARG A 14 -2.63 1.79 10.81
N GLN A 15 -2.26 2.66 11.76
CA GLN A 15 -3.08 3.78 12.22
C GLN A 15 -3.49 4.70 11.05
N TYR A 16 -2.58 4.94 10.12
CA TYR A 16 -2.84 5.73 8.90
C TYR A 16 -3.29 4.90 7.70
N ASN A 17 -3.79 3.66 7.93
CA ASN A 17 -4.41 2.80 6.92
C ASN A 17 -3.53 2.49 5.69
N TYR A 18 -2.21 2.57 5.83
CA TYR A 18 -1.25 2.42 4.72
C TYR A 18 -1.50 3.40 3.57
N GLN A 19 -2.03 4.60 3.88
CA GLN A 19 -2.27 5.65 2.90
C GLN A 19 -0.95 6.34 2.51
N PHE A 20 -0.16 5.72 1.64
CA PHE A 20 1.16 6.26 1.27
C PHE A 20 1.09 7.51 0.38
N LYS A 21 -0.07 7.80 -0.22
CA LYS A 21 -0.25 8.91 -1.16
C LYS A 21 -1.04 10.08 -0.57
N SER A 22 -1.59 9.94 0.65
CA SER A 22 -2.41 10.96 1.31
C SER A 22 -2.22 10.92 2.83
N GLY A 23 -2.65 11.97 3.53
CA GLY A 23 -2.61 12.00 4.99
C GLY A 23 -1.21 12.10 5.57
N MET A 24 -1.02 11.59 6.79
CA MET A 24 0.21 11.80 7.57
C MET A 24 1.44 11.12 6.95
N LEU A 25 1.30 9.87 6.47
CA LEU A 25 2.42 9.14 5.86
C LEU A 25 2.93 9.85 4.59
N ALA A 26 2.05 10.46 3.81
CA ALA A 26 2.48 11.21 2.63
C ALA A 26 3.31 12.44 2.98
N LYS A 27 3.08 13.07 4.14
CA LYS A 27 3.84 14.26 4.59
C LYS A 27 5.29 13.94 4.93
N LEU A 28 5.65 12.67 5.09
CA LEU A 28 7.06 12.27 5.29
C LEU A 28 7.94 12.63 4.10
N ASN A 29 7.34 12.86 2.92
CA ASN A 29 8.05 13.38 1.75
C ASN A 29 8.77 14.72 2.00
N GLN A 30 8.31 15.51 2.96
CA GLN A 30 8.93 16.80 3.31
C GLN A 30 10.37 16.62 3.84
N PHE A 31 10.74 15.42 4.26
CA PHE A 31 12.08 15.11 4.78
C PHE A 31 13.05 14.60 3.70
N LYS A 32 12.59 14.26 2.48
CA LYS A 32 13.39 13.59 1.42
C LYS A 32 14.72 14.31 1.14
N ASP A 33 14.67 15.64 1.00
CA ASP A 33 15.84 16.48 0.64
C ASP A 33 16.42 17.23 1.86
N THR A 34 16.13 16.76 3.07
CA THR A 34 16.62 17.36 4.31
C THR A 34 17.75 16.53 4.93
N GLN A 35 18.35 17.04 6.01
CA GLN A 35 19.30 16.26 6.80
C GLN A 35 18.64 15.08 7.54
N ILE A 36 17.31 15.13 7.75
CA ILE A 36 16.56 14.10 8.44
C ILE A 36 16.42 12.87 7.53
N LYS A 37 16.88 11.72 8.02
CA LYS A 37 16.77 10.41 7.39
C LYS A 37 15.59 9.64 7.97
N ILE A 38 14.82 9.00 7.09
CA ILE A 38 13.79 8.05 7.53
C ILE A 38 14.35 6.66 7.33
N LEU A 39 14.45 5.89 8.43
CA LEU A 39 14.93 4.52 8.41
C LEU A 39 13.79 3.59 8.77
N ILE A 40 13.61 2.53 7.98
CA ILE A 40 12.56 1.54 8.16
C ILE A 40 13.23 0.18 8.26
N SER A 41 12.98 -0.55 9.34
CA SER A 41 13.51 -1.91 9.48
C SER A 41 12.91 -2.83 8.42
N GLU A 42 13.69 -3.78 7.93
CA GLU A 42 13.22 -4.86 7.05
C GLU A 42 12.00 -5.59 7.63
N ILE A 43 11.95 -5.81 8.95
CA ILE A 43 10.79 -6.43 9.61
C ILE A 43 9.52 -5.58 9.41
N VAL A 44 9.62 -4.26 9.56
CA VAL A 44 8.48 -3.35 9.34
C VAL A 44 8.03 -3.39 7.88
N VAL A 45 8.97 -3.45 6.93
CA VAL A 45 8.63 -3.59 5.50
C VAL A 45 7.88 -4.90 5.24
N HIS A 46 8.32 -6.00 5.86
CA HIS A 46 7.66 -7.30 5.76
C HIS A 46 6.23 -7.25 6.33
N GLU A 47 6.03 -6.67 7.51
CA GLU A 47 4.71 -6.55 8.13
C GLU A 47 3.76 -5.65 7.31
N ILE A 48 4.26 -4.55 6.76
CA ILE A 48 3.50 -3.70 5.83
C ILE A 48 3.08 -4.52 4.59
N SER A 49 3.98 -5.34 4.04
CA SER A 49 3.69 -6.17 2.87
C SER A 49 2.57 -7.18 3.14
N GLU A 50 2.65 -7.92 4.25
CA GLU A 50 1.62 -8.89 4.65
C GLU A 50 0.25 -8.23 4.88
N HIS A 51 0.23 -7.07 5.53
CA HIS A 51 -1.02 -6.32 5.71
C HIS A 51 -1.59 -5.78 4.40
N LEU A 52 -0.75 -5.34 3.47
CA LEU A 52 -1.20 -4.90 2.15
C LEU A 52 -1.76 -6.07 1.34
N LYS A 53 -1.16 -7.26 1.43
CA LYS A 53 -1.65 -8.49 0.80
C LYS A 53 -3.05 -8.85 1.26
N GLN A 54 -3.27 -8.88 2.58
CA GLN A 54 -4.59 -9.12 3.17
C GLN A 54 -5.60 -8.07 2.69
N LYS A 55 -5.23 -6.79 2.70
CA LYS A 55 -6.11 -5.69 2.28
C LYS A 55 -6.48 -5.77 0.80
N ILE A 56 -5.55 -6.14 -0.08
CA ILE A 56 -5.82 -6.32 -1.52
C ILE A 56 -6.78 -7.50 -1.72
N HIS A 57 -6.54 -8.62 -1.06
CA HIS A 57 -7.41 -9.79 -1.12
C HIS A 57 -8.84 -9.46 -0.68
N GLU A 58 -9.00 -8.82 0.47
CA GLU A 58 -10.30 -8.37 0.97
C GLU A 58 -10.98 -7.38 0.02
N THR A 59 -10.22 -6.46 -0.58
CA THR A 59 -10.75 -5.48 -1.53
C THR A 59 -11.27 -6.16 -2.79
N LYS A 60 -10.53 -7.15 -3.33
CA LYS A 60 -10.97 -7.96 -4.47
C LYS A 60 -12.25 -8.74 -4.15
N GLN A 61 -12.31 -9.40 -2.98
CA GLN A 61 -13.53 -10.11 -2.56
C GLN A 61 -14.73 -9.17 -2.43
N LYS A 62 -14.56 -7.99 -1.84
CA LYS A 62 -15.62 -6.98 -1.73
C LYS A 62 -16.09 -6.50 -3.10
N LEU A 63 -15.17 -6.27 -4.04
CA LEU A 63 -15.49 -5.91 -5.42
C LEU A 63 -16.27 -7.03 -6.12
N GLU A 64 -15.82 -8.28 -6.02
CA GLU A 64 -16.52 -9.42 -6.61
C GLU A 64 -17.93 -9.59 -6.07
N LYS A 65 -18.12 -9.41 -4.76
CA LYS A 65 -19.44 -9.43 -4.14
C LYS A 65 -20.32 -8.31 -4.68
N ALA A 66 -19.82 -7.08 -4.69
CA ALA A 66 -20.57 -5.93 -5.21
C ALA A 66 -20.99 -6.13 -6.67
N LEU A 67 -20.12 -6.70 -7.51
CA LEU A 67 -20.45 -7.01 -8.90
C LEU A 67 -21.53 -8.10 -9.04
N LYS A 68 -21.52 -9.11 -8.16
CA LYS A 68 -22.60 -10.12 -8.11
C LYS A 68 -23.93 -9.49 -7.69
N ASP A 69 -23.90 -8.63 -6.68
CA ASP A 69 -25.09 -7.91 -6.21
C ASP A 69 -25.62 -6.99 -7.33
N CYS A 70 -24.77 -6.31 -8.10
CA CYS A 70 -25.17 -5.54 -9.28
C CYS A 70 -25.84 -6.40 -10.37
N SER A 71 -25.32 -7.59 -10.65
CA SER A 71 -25.95 -8.49 -11.64
C SER A 71 -27.33 -8.95 -11.16
N LYS A 72 -27.46 -9.27 -9.88
CA LYS A 72 -28.70 -9.79 -9.27
C LYS A 72 -29.77 -8.71 -9.08
N ASP A 73 -29.41 -7.60 -8.46
CA ASP A 73 -30.37 -6.61 -7.95
C ASP A 73 -30.61 -5.47 -8.95
N LEU A 74 -29.65 -5.21 -9.84
CA LEU A 74 -29.75 -4.17 -10.88
C LEU A 74 -29.90 -4.75 -12.29
N MET A 75 -29.96 -6.09 -12.42
CA MET A 75 -30.10 -6.81 -13.70
C MET A 75 -29.03 -6.45 -14.73
N ILE A 76 -27.81 -6.13 -14.28
CA ILE A 76 -26.68 -5.85 -15.18
C ILE A 76 -26.21 -7.16 -15.81
N SER A 77 -26.00 -7.13 -17.14
CA SER A 77 -25.59 -8.31 -17.90
C SER A 77 -24.19 -8.78 -17.52
N GLU A 78 -23.93 -10.09 -17.66
CA GLU A 78 -22.64 -10.68 -17.33
C GLU A 78 -21.51 -10.13 -18.22
N GLU A 79 -21.80 -9.75 -19.48
CA GLU A 79 -20.81 -9.14 -20.36
C GLU A 79 -20.32 -7.79 -19.81
N ILE A 80 -21.22 -6.96 -19.30
CA ILE A 80 -20.86 -5.67 -18.69
C ILE A 80 -20.04 -5.92 -17.42
N ILE A 81 -20.45 -6.87 -16.58
CA ILE A 81 -19.69 -7.22 -15.37
C ILE A 81 -18.28 -7.69 -15.72
N PHE A 82 -18.12 -8.50 -16.76
CA PHE A 82 -16.82 -8.95 -17.25
C PHE A 82 -15.95 -7.77 -17.73
N GLN A 83 -16.50 -6.87 -18.54
CA GLN A 83 -15.79 -5.67 -19.00
C GLN A 83 -15.35 -4.77 -17.84
N VAL A 84 -16.19 -4.60 -16.82
CA VAL A 84 -15.86 -3.83 -15.62
C VAL A 84 -14.73 -4.50 -14.84
N LYS A 85 -14.72 -5.83 -14.69
CA LYS A 85 -13.61 -6.55 -14.04
C LYS A 85 -12.30 -6.34 -14.78
N GLU A 86 -12.30 -6.53 -16.10
CA GLU A 86 -11.12 -6.32 -16.96
C GLU A 86 -10.59 -4.88 -16.90
N THR A 87 -11.47 -3.92 -16.65
CA THR A 87 -11.11 -2.49 -16.56
C THR A 87 -10.58 -2.09 -15.18
N LEU A 88 -11.21 -2.57 -14.10
CA LEU A 88 -10.89 -2.14 -12.74
C LEU A 88 -9.75 -2.94 -12.10
N LEU A 89 -9.63 -4.23 -12.44
CA LEU A 89 -8.62 -5.09 -11.83
C LEU A 89 -7.27 -4.88 -12.51
N PRO A 90 -6.19 -4.63 -11.73
CA PRO A 90 -4.86 -4.55 -12.29
C PRO A 90 -4.46 -5.90 -12.88
N LYS A 91 -3.79 -5.87 -14.04
CA LYS A 91 -3.26 -7.06 -14.72
C LYS A 91 -2.01 -7.65 -14.07
N SER A 92 -1.34 -6.87 -13.22
CA SER A 92 -0.20 -7.33 -12.43
C SER A 92 -0.66 -8.25 -11.30
N ASN A 93 0.22 -9.14 -10.86
CA ASN A 93 -0.05 -9.93 -9.66
C ASN A 93 -0.05 -9.02 -8.40
N ASP A 94 -0.51 -9.57 -7.27
CA ASP A 94 -0.63 -8.80 -6.03
C ASP A 94 0.71 -8.42 -5.42
N GLU A 95 1.73 -9.28 -5.56
CA GLU A 95 3.07 -9.03 -5.04
C GLU A 95 3.72 -7.82 -5.74
N ASP A 96 3.64 -7.76 -7.07
CA ASP A 96 4.12 -6.64 -7.87
C ASP A 96 3.44 -5.32 -7.47
N LEU A 97 2.13 -5.37 -7.20
CA LEU A 97 1.37 -4.20 -6.79
C LEU A 97 1.79 -3.69 -5.39
N ILE A 98 2.06 -4.61 -4.47
CA ILE A 98 2.53 -4.32 -3.12
C ILE A 98 3.95 -3.75 -3.18
N ASN A 99 4.86 -4.42 -3.87
CA ASN A 99 6.25 -3.99 -4.05
C ASN A 99 6.28 -2.58 -4.64
N LYS A 100 5.55 -2.36 -5.74
CA LYS A 100 5.43 -1.03 -6.36
C LYS A 100 4.87 0.02 -5.40
N LYS A 101 3.92 -0.32 -4.53
CA LYS A 101 3.40 0.63 -3.52
C LYS A 101 4.46 1.01 -2.49
N ILE A 102 5.21 0.03 -1.98
CA ILE A 102 6.26 0.22 -0.99
C ILE A 102 7.42 1.00 -1.62
N GLU A 103 7.92 0.59 -2.78
CA GLU A 103 8.99 1.28 -3.51
C GLU A 103 8.65 2.75 -3.78
N ASN A 104 7.44 3.03 -4.26
CA ASN A 104 7.00 4.41 -4.49
C ASN A 104 6.95 5.23 -3.20
N PHE A 105 6.62 4.60 -2.07
CA PHE A 105 6.63 5.28 -0.78
C PHE A 105 8.07 5.57 -0.33
N LEU A 106 8.96 4.59 -0.42
CA LEU A 106 10.37 4.73 -0.04
C LEU A 106 11.05 5.82 -0.88
N ASP A 107 10.88 5.78 -2.21
CA ASP A 107 11.42 6.81 -3.10
C ASP A 107 10.86 8.20 -2.76
N LYS A 108 9.53 8.35 -2.62
CA LYS A 108 8.93 9.66 -2.34
C LYS A 108 9.35 10.29 -1.02
N THR A 109 9.71 9.46 -0.05
CA THR A 109 10.10 9.90 1.29
C THR A 109 11.61 9.96 1.49
N GLY A 110 12.40 9.42 0.57
CA GLY A 110 13.84 9.23 0.77
C GLY A 110 14.13 8.22 1.89
N SER A 111 13.18 7.33 2.20
CA SER A 111 13.35 6.34 3.26
C SER A 111 14.34 5.25 2.84
N GLN A 112 15.13 4.78 3.80
CA GLN A 112 16.08 3.69 3.61
C GLN A 112 15.66 2.49 4.46
N ILE A 113 15.88 1.29 3.91
CA ILE A 113 15.66 0.05 4.65
C ILE A 113 16.94 -0.28 5.42
N ILE A 114 16.82 -0.64 6.69
CA ILE A 114 17.90 -1.26 7.47
C ILE A 114 17.62 -2.75 7.61
N TYR A 115 18.60 -3.57 7.29
CA TYR A 115 18.53 -5.02 7.38
C TYR A 115 19.03 -5.51 8.74
N VAL A 116 18.55 -6.67 9.18
CA VAL A 116 18.88 -7.23 10.51
C VAL A 116 20.39 -7.52 10.69
N ASN A 117 21.14 -7.56 9.60
CA ASN A 117 22.58 -7.84 9.58
C ASN A 117 23.45 -6.60 9.33
N ASP A 118 22.85 -5.40 9.28
CA ASP A 118 23.58 -4.12 9.17
C ASP A 118 24.08 -3.61 10.54
#